data_AF-A0A1Y6KJJ8-F1
#
_entry.id   AF-A0A1Y6KJJ8-F1
#
_cell.length_a   1.000
_cell.length_b   1.000
_cell.length_c   1.000
_cell.angle_alpha   90.00
_cell.angle_beta   90.00
_cell.angle_gamma   90.00
#
_symmetry.space_group_name_H-M   'P 1'
#
loop_
_entity.id
_entity.type
_entity.pdbx_description
1 polymer ?
#
loop_
_entity_poly.entity_id
_entity_poly.type
_entity_poly.pdbx_seq_one_letter_code
_entity_poly.pdbx_strand_id
1 'polypeptide(L)'
;MAEPHLPERVVTLLIASEYARLVGRTTTEQLDYIVDIASLHTREELLRRLGHDRNLMRQVEKWLGFHDRRLRRPAESIDVAMCGLEFRKRRIRRSRLGARRRRLDPKTPPKERG
;
A
#
# COMPACT_ATOMS: atom_id res chain seq x y z
N MET A 1 24.74 4.28 3.70
CA MET A 1 24.08 4.29 5.02
C MET A 1 23.28 3.00 5.12
N ALA A 2 23.36 2.26 6.23
CA ALA A 2 22.58 1.04 6.40
C ALA A 2 21.08 1.37 6.41
N GLU A 3 20.26 0.52 5.80
CA GLU A 3 18.80 0.66 5.85
C GLU A 3 18.37 0.63 7.32
N PRO A 4 17.67 1.67 7.83
CA PRO A 4 17.15 1.66 9.18
C PRO A 4 16.22 0.45 9.35
N HIS A 5 16.50 -0.42 10.32
CA HIS A 5 15.67 -1.60 10.54
C HIS A 5 14.37 -1.22 11.25
N LEU A 6 13.23 -1.70 10.74
CA LEU A 6 11.94 -1.54 11.39
C LEU A 6 11.72 -2.71 12.37
N PRO A 7 11.43 -2.46 13.67
CA PRO A 7 11.22 -3.54 14.62
C PRO A 7 10.06 -4.45 14.22
N GLU A 8 10.19 -5.76 14.40
CA GLU A 8 9.18 -6.76 14.00
C GLU A 8 7.80 -6.47 14.59
N ARG A 9 7.75 -6.02 15.86
CA ARG A 9 6.50 -5.62 16.51
C ARG A 9 5.75 -4.53 15.74
N VAL A 10 6.47 -3.58 15.14
CA VAL A 10 5.88 -2.52 14.33
C VAL A 10 5.34 -3.08 13.02
N VAL A 11 6.10 -3.98 12.38
CA VAL A 11 5.66 -4.69 11.17
C VAL A 11 4.35 -5.44 11.43
N THR A 12 4.26 -6.21 12.52
CA THR A 12 3.05 -6.92 12.90
C THR A 12 1.86 -5.98 13.10
N LEU A 13 2.07 -4.82 13.75
CA LEU A 13 1.02 -3.81 13.96
C LEU A 13 0.52 -3.19 12.65
N LEU A 14 1.42 -2.95 11.70
CA LEU A 14 1.09 -2.42 10.39
C LEU A 14 0.28 -3.43 9.57
N ILE A 15 0.69 -4.70 9.56
CA ILE A 15 -0.02 -5.79 8.87
C ILE A 15 -1.40 -6.04 9.49
N ALA A 16 -1.52 -5.90 10.80
CA ALA A 16 -2.81 -6.01 11.50
C ALA A 16 -3.73 -4.79 11.29
N SER A 17 -3.28 -3.73 10.62
CA SER A 17 -4.09 -2.53 10.37
C SER A 17 -5.16 -2.76 9.28
N GLU A 18 -6.21 -1.95 9.33
CA GLU A 18 -7.23 -1.93 8.27
C GLU A 18 -6.64 -1.54 6.91
N TYR A 19 -5.59 -0.73 6.90
CA TYR A 19 -4.90 -0.29 5.69
C TYR A 19 -4.19 -1.43 4.97
N ALA A 20 -3.72 -2.46 5.68
CA ALA A 20 -3.13 -3.64 5.07
C ALA A 20 -4.12 -4.36 4.13
N ARG A 21 -5.41 -4.37 4.48
CA ARG A 21 -6.48 -4.97 3.66
C ARG A 21 -6.74 -4.19 2.37
N LEU A 22 -6.41 -2.90 2.33
CA LEU A 22 -6.51 -2.09 1.12
C LEU A 22 -5.40 -2.42 0.11
N VAL A 23 -4.26 -2.91 0.62
CA VAL A 23 -3.03 -3.11 -0.12
C VAL A 23 -2.94 -4.51 -0.72
N GLY A 24 -3.28 -5.54 0.04
CA GLY A 24 -3.21 -6.94 -0.40
C GLY A 24 -4.13 -7.88 0.37
N ARG A 25 -4.42 -9.05 -0.23
CA ARG A 25 -5.24 -10.10 0.42
C ARG A 25 -4.40 -11.12 1.18
N THR A 26 -3.11 -11.22 0.85
CA THR A 26 -2.17 -12.15 1.49
C THR A 26 -1.15 -11.39 2.32
N THR A 27 -0.63 -12.03 3.38
CA THR A 27 0.43 -11.46 4.22
C THR A 27 1.69 -11.15 3.41
N THR A 28 2.02 -12.00 2.43
CA THR A 28 3.17 -11.77 1.53
C THR A 28 3.01 -10.47 0.74
N GLU A 29 1.86 -10.24 0.12
CA GLU A 29 1.60 -8.99 -0.59
C GLU A 29 1.62 -7.78 0.36
N GLN A 30 1.13 -7.94 1.59
CA GLN A 30 1.14 -6.87 2.59
C GLN A 30 2.57 -6.52 3.02
N LEU A 31 3.45 -7.52 3.15
CA LEU A 31 4.88 -7.33 3.45
C LEU A 31 5.61 -6.62 2.31
N ASP A 32 5.36 -7.00 1.05
CA ASP A 32 5.90 -6.33 -0.14
C ASP A 32 5.61 -4.83 -0.17
N TYR A 33 4.50 -4.40 0.46
CA TYR A 33 4.03 -3.02 0.47
C TYR A 33 3.95 -2.44 1.88
N ILE A 34 4.76 -2.94 2.82
CA ILE A 34 4.74 -2.50 4.22
C ILE A 34 5.00 -0.99 4.36
N VAL A 35 5.83 -0.44 3.47
CA VAL A 35 6.11 1.00 3.36
C VAL A 35 4.86 1.79 2.97
N ASP A 36 4.09 1.30 1.99
CA ASP A 36 2.85 1.94 1.56
C ASP A 36 1.80 1.87 2.69
N ILE A 37 1.70 0.75 3.41
CA ILE A 37 0.81 0.57 4.56
C ILE A 37 1.16 1.56 5.68
N ALA A 38 2.45 1.71 6.01
CA ALA A 38 2.91 2.66 7.01
C ALA A 38 2.59 4.11 6.61
N SER A 39 2.77 4.45 5.34
CA SER A 39 2.49 5.79 4.80
C SER A 39 1.02 6.21 4.90
N LEU A 40 0.09 5.25 4.95
CA LEU A 40 -1.35 5.52 5.09
C LEU A 40 -1.76 5.96 6.49
N HIS A 41 -0.96 5.65 7.51
CA HIS A 41 -1.27 6.04 8.87
C HIS A 41 -0.91 7.50 9.13
N THR A 42 -1.71 8.16 9.97
CA THR A 42 -1.29 9.40 10.60
C THR A 42 -0.34 9.13 11.76
N ARG A 43 0.47 10.13 12.11
CA ARG A 43 1.37 10.07 13.28
C ARG A 43 0.62 9.76 14.57
N GLU A 44 -0.57 10.32 14.75
CA GLU A 44 -1.40 10.09 15.93
C GLU A 44 -1.94 8.66 16.01
N GLU A 45 -2.41 8.10 14.90
CA GLU A 45 -2.88 6.71 14.85
C GLU A 45 -1.76 5.73 15.21
N LEU A 46 -0.57 5.93 14.64
CA LEU A 46 0.59 5.08 14.96
C LEU A 46 1.05 5.24 16.39
N LEU A 47 1.12 6.48 16.92
CA LEU A 47 1.46 6.70 18.32
C LEU A 47 0.48 5.97 19.25
N ARG A 48 -0.83 6.04 18.99
CA ARG A 48 -1.83 5.32 19.81
C ARG A 48 -1.61 3.80 19.75
N ARG A 49 -1.36 3.24 18.56
CA ARG A 49 -1.08 1.80 18.38
C ARG A 49 0.22 1.35 19.02
N LEU A 50 1.21 2.23 19.08
CA LEU A 50 2.52 1.97 19.70
C LEU A 50 2.53 2.25 21.22
N GLY A 51 1.39 2.57 21.83
CA GLY A 51 1.33 2.87 23.27
C GLY A 51 2.02 4.20 23.63
N HIS A 52 1.97 5.18 22.74
CA HIS A 52 2.60 6.50 22.86
C HIS A 52 4.14 6.49 22.94
N ASP A 53 4.77 5.41 22.47
CA ASP A 53 6.22 5.32 22.38
C ASP A 53 6.78 6.25 21.28
N ARG A 54 7.34 7.38 21.71
CA ARG A 54 7.92 8.39 20.81
C ARG A 54 9.24 7.93 20.18
N ASN A 55 9.96 7.01 20.80
CA ASN A 55 11.24 6.51 20.27
C ASN A 55 10.98 5.56 19.10
N LEU A 56 10.00 4.66 19.24
CA LEU A 56 9.54 3.83 18.13
C LEU A 56 8.96 4.67 17.01
N MET A 57 8.15 5.69 17.33
CA MET A 57 7.61 6.60 16.33
C MET A 57 8.71 7.29 15.52
N ARG A 58 9.75 7.80 16.18
CA ARG A 58 10.89 8.44 15.49
C ARG A 58 11.65 7.46 14.59
N GLN A 59 11.78 6.19 14.99
CA GLN A 59 12.37 5.16 14.14
C GLN A 59 11.53 4.90 12.89
N VAL A 60 10.20 4.83 13.04
CA VAL A 60 9.27 4.70 11.90
C VAL A 60 9.38 5.89 10.95
N GLU A 61 9.43 7.11 11.47
CA GLU A 61 9.57 8.33 10.67
C GLU A 61 10.90 8.35 9.89
N LYS A 62 12.00 7.94 10.54
CA LYS A 62 13.31 7.83 9.89
C LYS A 62 13.33 6.73 8.83
N TRP A 63 12.71 5.59 9.11
CA TRP A 63 12.59 4.48 8.17
C TRP A 63 11.76 4.87 6.94
N LEU A 64 10.61 5.52 7.13
CA LEU A 64 9.83 6.07 6.02
C LEU A 64 10.63 7.08 5.20
N GLY A 65 11.37 7.99 5.87
CA GLY A 65 12.24 8.95 5.19
C GLY A 65 13.33 8.31 4.34
N PHE A 66 13.88 7.15 4.77
CA PHE A 66 14.83 6.39 3.96
C PHE A 66 14.21 5.83 2.67
N HIS A 67 12.91 5.49 2.70
CA HIS A 67 12.16 5.03 1.53
C HIS A 67 11.51 6.17 0.72
N ASP A 68 11.91 7.43 0.95
CA ASP A 68 11.31 8.63 0.33
C ASP A 68 9.78 8.73 0.56
N ARG A 69 9.33 8.24 1.71
CA ARG A 69 7.93 8.27 2.12
C ARG A 69 7.74 9.07 3.40
N ARG A 70 6.48 9.46 3.61
CA ARG A 70 6.04 10.15 4.82
C ARG A 70 4.70 9.59 5.27
N LEU A 71 4.42 9.79 6.55
CA LEU A 71 3.11 9.54 7.11
C LEU A 71 2.07 10.47 6.50
N ARG A 72 0.83 9.98 6.41
CA ARG A 72 -0.33 10.77 6.02
C ARG A 72 -0.52 11.92 7.00
N ARG A 73 -0.79 13.11 6.47
CA ARG A 73 -1.16 14.26 7.32
C ARG A 73 -2.58 14.06 7.87
N PRO A 74 -2.90 14.54 9.09
CA PRO A 74 -4.25 14.39 9.66
C PRO A 74 -5.37 14.95 8.75
N ALA A 75 -5.09 16.04 8.05
CA ALA A 75 -6.04 16.68 7.12
C ALA A 75 -6.04 16.05 5.71
N GLU A 76 -5.17 15.08 5.42
CA GLU A 76 -5.07 14.45 4.11
C GLU A 76 -6.02 13.25 4.03
N SER A 77 -6.94 13.29 3.06
CA SER A 77 -7.86 12.18 2.80
C SER A 77 -7.10 10.91 2.39
N ILE A 78 -7.61 9.75 2.78
CA ILE A 78 -6.99 8.46 2.45
C ILE A 78 -6.86 8.28 0.93
N ASP A 79 -7.83 8.72 0.13
CA ASP A 79 -7.75 8.67 -1.33
C ASP A 79 -6.58 9.47 -1.92
N VAL A 80 -6.29 10.63 -1.33
CA VAL A 80 -5.15 11.47 -1.73
C VAL A 80 -3.84 10.79 -1.32
N ALA A 81 -3.75 10.25 -0.10
CA ALA A 81 -2.58 9.51 0.35
C ALA A 81 -2.33 8.24 -0.48
N MET A 82 -3.39 7.56 -0.93
CA MET A 82 -3.32 6.43 -1.86
C MET A 82 -2.89 6.83 -3.27
N CYS A 83 -3.07 8.10 -3.65
CA CYS A 83 -2.75 8.62 -4.97
C CYS A 83 -1.23 8.75 -5.13
N GLY A 84 -0.57 7.67 -5.57
CA GLY A 84 0.89 7.63 -5.77
C GLY A 84 1.59 6.42 -5.15
N LEU A 85 0.86 5.63 -4.35
CA LEU A 85 1.36 4.40 -3.75
C LEU A 85 1.52 3.28 -4.80
N GLU A 86 2.56 2.47 -4.61
CA GLU A 86 3.00 1.50 -5.62
C GLU A 86 1.99 0.37 -5.81
N PHE A 87 1.34 -0.08 -4.73
CA PHE A 87 0.31 -1.12 -4.83
C PHE A 87 -0.86 -0.69 -5.74
N ARG A 88 -1.29 0.58 -5.68
CA ARG A 88 -2.31 1.13 -6.59
C ARG A 88 -1.80 1.20 -8.02
N LYS A 89 -0.55 1.62 -8.23
CA LYS A 89 0.08 1.64 -9.56
C LYS A 89 0.13 0.22 -10.17
N ARG A 90 0.50 -0.81 -9.39
CA ARG A 90 0.51 -2.21 -9.85
C ARG A 90 -0.91 -2.71 -10.15
N ARG A 91 -1.90 -2.39 -9.31
CA ARG A 91 -3.31 -2.77 -9.56
C ARG A 91 -3.84 -2.16 -10.86
N ILE A 92 -3.57 -0.87 -11.10
CA ILE A 92 -3.95 -0.19 -12.35
C ILE A 92 -3.23 -0.80 -13.56
N ARG A 93 -1.92 -1.10 -13.45
CA ARG A 93 -1.16 -1.78 -14.52
C ARG A 93 -1.76 -3.15 -14.87
N ARG A 94 -2.07 -3.99 -13.86
CA ARG A 94 -2.73 -5.30 -14.07
C ARG A 94 -4.12 -5.14 -14.71
N SER A 95 -4.94 -4.18 -14.26
CA SER A 95 -6.24 -3.90 -14.87
C SER A 95 -6.13 -3.42 -16.32
N ARG A 96 -5.14 -2.60 -16.66
CA ARG A 96 -4.89 -2.15 -18.05
C ARG A 96 -4.43 -3.29 -18.96
N LEU A 97 -3.61 -4.23 -18.46
CA LEU A 97 -3.24 -5.44 -19.19
C LEU A 97 -4.47 -6.34 -19.45
N GLY A 98 -5.37 -6.47 -18.48
CA GLY A 98 -6.65 -7.17 -18.67
C GLY A 98 -7.61 -6.45 -19.64
N ALA A 99 -7.62 -5.12 -19.65
CA ALA A 99 -8.43 -4.32 -20.59
C ALA A 99 -7.90 -4.40 -22.02
N ARG A 100 -6.58 -4.49 -22.23
CA ARG A 100 -5.98 -4.72 -23.56
C ARG A 100 -6.33 -6.09 -24.13
N ARG A 101 -6.33 -7.15 -23.30
CA ARG A 101 -6.77 -8.49 -23.75
C ARG A 101 -8.22 -8.51 -24.23
N ARG A 102 -9.13 -7.75 -23.59
CA ARG A 102 -10.54 -7.67 -24.03
C ARG A 102 -10.78 -6.90 -25.32
N ARG A 103 -9.84 -6.05 -25.77
CA ARG A 103 -9.96 -5.35 -27.07
C ARG A 103 -9.36 -6.13 -28.24
N LEU A 104 -8.76 -7.28 -27.98
CA LEU A 104 -8.13 -8.16 -28.97
C LEU A 104 -8.96 -9.42 -29.25
N ASP A 105 -10.24 -9.43 -28.87
CA ASP A 105 -11.20 -10.45 -29.31
C ASP A 105 -11.99 -9.86 -30.50
N PRO A 106 -11.53 -10.05 -31.76
CA PRO A 106 -12.32 -9.68 -32.92
C PRO A 106 -13.50 -10.64 -32.99
N LYS A 107 -14.69 -10.11 -32.69
CA LYS A 107 -16.02 -10.57 -33.11
C LYS A 107 -15.97 -11.80 -34.03
N THR A 108 -16.27 -12.97 -33.48
CA THR A 108 -16.78 -14.10 -34.26
C THR A 108 -18.07 -13.63 -34.95
N PRO A 109 -18.16 -13.57 -36.30
CA PRO A 109 -19.43 -13.27 -36.95
C PRO A 109 -20.40 -14.46 -36.76
N PRO A 110 -21.71 -14.21 -36.62
CA PRO A 110 -22.70 -15.27 -36.54
C PRO A 110 -22.69 -16.06 -37.87
N LYS A 111 -22.41 -17.35 -37.77
CA LYS A 111 -22.45 -18.27 -38.90
C LYS A 111 -23.90 -18.46 -39.31
N GLU A 112 -24.27 -17.92 -40.47
CA GLU A 112 -25.57 -18.15 -41.09
C GLU A 112 -25.79 -19.65 -41.35
N ARG A 113 -27.03 -20.07 -41.11
CA ARG A 113 -27.55 -21.40 -41.40
C ARG A 113 -27.62 -21.61 -42.90
N GLY A 114 -27.13 -22.76 -43.36
CA GLY A 114 -27.42 -23.37 -44.66
C GLY A 114 -27.53 -24.87 -44.46
#